data_AF-A0A1E5ITD3-F1
#
_entry.id   AF-A0A1E5ITD3-F1
#
_cell.length_a   1.000
_cell.length_b   1.000
_cell.length_c   1.000
_cell.angle_alpha   90.00
_cell.angle_beta   90.00
_cell.angle_gamma   90.00
#
_symmetry.space_group_name_H-M   'P 1'
#
loop_
_entity.id
_entity.type
_entity.pdbx_description
1 polymer ?
#
loop_
_entity_poly.entity_id
_entity_poly.type
_entity_poly.pdbx_seq_one_letter_code
_entity_poly.pdbx_strand_id
1 'polypeptide(L)'
;MIAINTTSLLLIAALLVSGCQPNKDADFVWHDYTKRLESVLEVPFEPADFTPLTLPKAVHQTPTRLNISILQSFKLNHCKLGALIADHNSSLGKVAPPSQRLIYHIRFIQLAPECIEALDDSALINALTIGLAQKQQQALDVFTQMLTRDKSINKRLFIGYDSLTLDKMQHGRLEFESALSRLNGIKQQIISQDWQQIAIQDLEQTLAIFHHQPLLNQYLRSLSLSVFELRELNDYLFQHQARVLCRPSHVNQQQAILQNVFHKYYLAQTQAYLSQLNQLHYRLSEPMQQLFEDTIYQDYVNAHFADNDDALPTHLKRQMKRHVKWWKAFRTRCNIPQPQRPTK
;
A
#
# COMPACT_ATOMS: atom_id res chain seq x y z
N MET A 1 2.15 -37.18 46.46
CA MET A 1 0.94 -36.94 45.64
C MET A 1 0.42 -35.56 45.99
N ILE A 2 0.69 -34.56 45.16
CA ILE A 2 0.19 -33.19 45.36
C ILE A 2 -1.27 -33.19 44.87
N ALA A 3 -2.22 -33.05 45.78
CA ALA A 3 -3.64 -32.92 45.45
C ALA A 3 -3.85 -31.55 44.79
N ILE A 4 -3.93 -31.55 43.46
CA ILE A 4 -4.26 -30.35 42.70
C ILE A 4 -5.75 -30.10 42.91
N ASN A 5 -6.07 -29.09 43.71
CA ASN A 5 -7.43 -28.69 44.04
C ASN A 5 -8.18 -28.31 42.74
N THR A 6 -9.38 -28.85 42.54
CA THR A 6 -10.23 -28.60 41.36
C THR A 6 -10.56 -27.12 41.17
N THR A 7 -10.60 -26.34 42.26
CA THR A 7 -10.73 -24.88 42.25
C THR A 7 -9.51 -24.16 41.68
N SER A 8 -8.29 -24.67 41.88
CA SER A 8 -7.07 -24.12 41.28
C SER A 8 -7.01 -24.40 39.77
N LEU A 9 -7.53 -25.53 39.31
CA LEU A 9 -7.64 -25.86 37.89
C LEU A 9 -8.65 -24.95 37.15
N LEU A 10 -9.78 -24.64 37.80
CA LEU A 10 -10.80 -23.73 37.28
C LEU A 10 -10.34 -22.27 37.22
N LEU A 11 -9.54 -21.81 38.19
CA LEU A 11 -8.95 -20.46 38.16
C LEU A 11 -7.91 -20.30 37.04
N ILE A 12 -7.08 -21.34 36.80
CA ILE A 12 -6.09 -21.35 35.72
C ILE A 12 -6.78 -21.39 34.36
N ALA A 13 -7.87 -22.17 34.22
CA ALA A 13 -8.69 -22.19 33.02
C ALA A 13 -9.38 -20.83 32.76
N ALA A 14 -9.85 -20.13 33.79
CA ALA A 14 -10.44 -18.80 33.66
C ALA A 14 -9.41 -17.71 33.26
N LEU A 15 -8.15 -17.84 33.70
CA LEU A 15 -7.04 -16.95 33.29
C LEU A 15 -6.60 -17.19 31.84
N LEU A 16 -6.73 -18.41 31.33
CA LEU A 16 -6.45 -18.76 29.93
C LEU A 16 -7.56 -18.29 28.96
N VAL A 17 -8.71 -17.84 29.46
CA VAL A 17 -9.79 -17.21 28.68
C VAL A 17 -9.75 -15.67 28.82
N SER A 18 -8.65 -15.09 29.32
CA SER A 18 -8.42 -13.65 29.18
C SER A 18 -8.43 -13.30 27.69
N GLY A 19 -9.52 -12.67 27.26
CA GLY A 19 -9.92 -12.60 25.86
C GLY A 19 -8.84 -12.00 24.98
N CYS A 20 -8.63 -12.61 23.79
CA CYS A 20 -8.00 -11.93 22.68
C CYS A 20 -8.69 -10.58 22.51
N GLN A 21 -7.98 -9.50 22.85
CA GLN A 21 -8.49 -8.16 22.59
C GLN A 21 -8.69 -8.08 21.07
N PRO A 22 -9.90 -7.75 20.58
CA PRO A 22 -10.18 -7.79 19.16
C PRO A 22 -9.17 -6.92 18.42
N ASN A 23 -8.63 -7.47 17.34
CA ASN A 23 -7.74 -6.72 16.48
C ASN A 23 -8.53 -5.54 15.90
N LYS A 24 -8.12 -4.30 16.19
CA LYS A 24 -8.84 -3.09 15.76
C LYS A 24 -8.50 -2.74 14.31
N ASP A 25 -8.77 -3.69 13.43
CA ASP A 25 -8.67 -3.53 11.98
C ASP A 25 -9.97 -2.96 11.39
N ALA A 26 -10.00 -2.76 10.06
CA ALA A 26 -11.17 -2.21 9.38
C ALA A 26 -12.41 -3.08 9.59
N ASP A 27 -12.27 -4.41 9.43
CA ASP A 27 -13.38 -5.35 9.51
C ASP A 27 -14.04 -5.29 10.90
N PHE A 28 -13.24 -5.30 11.97
CA PHE A 28 -13.73 -5.11 13.34
C PHE A 28 -14.38 -3.73 13.56
N VAL A 29 -13.69 -2.66 13.16
CA VAL A 29 -14.16 -1.28 13.41
C VAL A 29 -15.49 -1.02 12.71
N TRP A 30 -15.66 -1.51 11.48
CA TRP A 30 -16.90 -1.36 10.74
C TRP A 30 -17.99 -2.25 11.31
N HIS A 31 -17.71 -3.53 11.58
CA HIS A 31 -18.68 -4.45 12.16
C HIS A 31 -19.23 -3.94 13.51
N ASP A 32 -18.36 -3.57 14.46
CA ASP A 32 -18.81 -3.09 15.78
C ASP A 32 -19.62 -1.80 15.65
N TYR A 33 -19.26 -0.91 14.72
CA TYR A 33 -19.97 0.34 14.52
C TYR A 33 -21.35 0.15 13.88
N THR A 34 -21.44 -0.64 12.81
CA THR A 34 -22.69 -0.89 12.08
C THR A 34 -23.66 -1.70 12.94
N LYS A 35 -23.17 -2.72 13.68
CA LYS A 35 -23.98 -3.51 14.62
C LYS A 35 -24.68 -2.67 15.69
N ARG A 36 -24.03 -1.61 16.15
CA ARG A 36 -24.64 -0.70 17.14
C ARG A 36 -25.69 0.19 16.52
N LEU A 37 -25.49 0.63 15.29
CA LEU A 37 -26.46 1.47 14.60
C LEU A 37 -27.71 0.67 14.23
N GLU A 38 -27.58 -0.56 13.71
CA GLU A 38 -28.75 -1.40 13.42
C GLU A 38 -29.55 -1.74 14.67
N SER A 39 -28.87 -2.02 15.79
CA SER A 39 -29.52 -2.34 17.05
C SER A 39 -30.37 -1.19 17.58
N VAL A 40 -29.95 0.06 17.32
CA VAL A 40 -30.69 1.24 17.79
C VAL A 40 -31.80 1.65 16.83
N LEU A 41 -31.64 1.37 15.54
CA LEU A 41 -32.65 1.64 14.52
C LEU A 41 -33.69 0.51 14.41
N GLU A 42 -33.40 -0.66 15.01
CA GLU A 42 -34.23 -1.87 14.95
C GLU A 42 -34.53 -2.30 13.50
N VAL A 43 -33.56 -2.07 12.61
CA VAL A 43 -33.60 -2.48 11.20
C VAL A 43 -32.26 -3.12 10.87
N PRO A 44 -32.21 -4.37 10.40
CA PRO A 44 -30.94 -5.02 10.02
C PRO A 44 -30.14 -4.20 9.00
N PHE A 45 -28.82 -4.13 9.18
CA PHE A 45 -27.92 -3.60 8.18
C PHE A 45 -27.32 -4.75 7.36
N GLU A 46 -27.72 -4.84 6.10
CA GLU A 46 -27.27 -5.87 5.15
C GLU A 46 -26.55 -5.19 3.97
N PRO A 47 -25.24 -4.91 4.09
CA PRO A 47 -24.48 -4.33 2.99
C PRO A 47 -24.33 -5.35 1.86
N ALA A 48 -24.11 -4.85 0.64
CA ALA A 48 -23.72 -5.70 -0.48
C ALA A 48 -22.37 -6.41 -0.22
N ASP A 49 -22.01 -7.38 -1.07
CA ASP A 49 -20.70 -8.02 -0.99
C ASP A 49 -19.58 -7.06 -1.42
N PHE A 50 -18.59 -6.87 -0.56
CA PHE A 50 -17.40 -6.05 -0.88
C PHE A 50 -16.57 -6.73 -1.97
N THR A 51 -16.44 -6.06 -3.11
CA THR A 51 -15.57 -6.49 -4.21
C THR A 51 -14.47 -5.45 -4.44
N PRO A 52 -13.19 -5.77 -4.12
CA PRO A 52 -12.09 -4.83 -4.30
C PRO A 52 -11.74 -4.62 -5.78
N LEU A 53 -11.17 -3.45 -6.11
CA LEU A 53 -10.61 -3.20 -7.44
C LEU A 53 -9.47 -4.20 -7.71
N THR A 54 -9.49 -4.83 -8.88
CA THR A 54 -8.46 -5.81 -9.25
C THR A 54 -7.24 -5.11 -9.85
N LEU A 55 -6.04 -5.49 -9.41
CA LEU A 55 -4.80 -5.09 -10.07
C LEU A 55 -4.79 -5.64 -11.52
N PRO A 56 -4.48 -4.82 -12.54
CA PRO A 56 -4.46 -5.29 -13.91
C PRO A 56 -3.36 -6.35 -14.09
N LYS A 57 -3.60 -7.33 -14.97
CA LYS A 57 -2.63 -8.41 -15.21
C LYS A 57 -1.50 -7.89 -16.08
N ALA A 58 -0.25 -8.00 -15.60
CA ALA A 58 0.91 -7.73 -16.42
C ALA A 58 0.96 -8.67 -17.63
N VAL A 59 0.97 -8.12 -18.84
CA VAL A 59 1.16 -8.91 -20.06
C VAL A 59 2.61 -9.42 -20.08
N HIS A 60 2.78 -10.73 -20.08
CA HIS A 60 4.08 -11.37 -20.25
C HIS A 60 4.55 -11.18 -21.70
N GLN A 61 5.19 -10.06 -22.00
CA GLN A 61 5.98 -9.97 -23.22
C GLN A 61 7.28 -10.74 -23.00
N THR A 62 7.48 -11.78 -23.80
CA THR A 62 8.73 -12.53 -23.89
C THR A 62 9.85 -11.53 -24.15
N PRO A 63 10.86 -11.42 -23.26
CA PRO A 63 11.95 -10.47 -23.49
C PRO A 63 12.61 -10.81 -24.82
N THR A 64 12.72 -9.82 -25.70
CA THR A 64 13.51 -9.93 -26.92
C THR A 64 14.92 -10.33 -26.50
N ARG A 65 15.34 -11.55 -26.83
CA ARG A 65 16.71 -11.98 -26.57
C ARG A 65 17.60 -11.15 -27.49
N LEU A 66 18.10 -10.03 -26.99
CA LEU A 66 19.24 -9.38 -27.60
C LEU A 66 20.39 -10.37 -27.49
N ASN A 67 20.68 -11.03 -28.61
CA ASN A 67 21.83 -11.88 -28.75
C ASN A 67 23.08 -11.00 -28.67
N ILE A 68 23.58 -10.81 -27.44
CA ILE A 68 24.94 -10.30 -27.19
C ILE A 68 25.96 -11.42 -27.51
N SER A 69 25.73 -12.15 -28.61
CA SER A 69 26.59 -13.25 -29.07
C SER A 69 27.97 -12.73 -29.50
N ILE A 70 28.09 -11.43 -29.80
CA ILE A 70 29.34 -10.80 -30.23
C ILE A 70 30.28 -10.55 -29.04
N LEU A 71 29.78 -10.10 -27.87
CA LEU A 71 30.65 -9.87 -26.69
C LEU A 71 31.11 -11.19 -26.02
N GLN A 72 30.44 -12.31 -26.31
CA GLN A 72 30.79 -13.64 -25.77
C GLN A 72 32.13 -14.18 -26.31
N SER A 73 32.57 -13.69 -27.46
CA SER A 73 33.84 -14.08 -28.11
C SER A 73 35.07 -13.29 -27.63
N PHE A 74 34.89 -12.22 -26.84
CA PHE A 74 35.97 -11.30 -26.50
C PHE A 74 36.47 -11.48 -25.05
N LYS A 75 37.80 -11.50 -24.88
CA LYS A 75 38.48 -11.62 -23.57
C LYS A 75 38.48 -10.27 -22.85
N LEU A 76 37.35 -9.88 -22.27
CA LEU A 76 37.23 -8.69 -21.39
C LEU A 76 37.84 -8.90 -19.99
N ASN A 77 38.82 -9.80 -19.84
CA ASN A 77 39.38 -10.22 -18.56
C ASN A 77 40.16 -9.11 -17.83
N HIS A 78 40.48 -8.02 -18.52
CA HIS A 78 41.27 -6.89 -18.01
C HIS A 78 40.41 -5.79 -17.37
N CYS A 79 39.08 -5.87 -17.42
CA CYS A 79 38.18 -4.87 -16.83
C CYS A 79 37.04 -5.54 -16.03
N LYS A 80 36.50 -4.83 -15.03
CA LYS A 80 35.41 -5.32 -14.17
C LYS A 80 34.14 -5.66 -14.95
N LEU A 81 33.93 -5.03 -16.11
CA LEU A 81 32.80 -5.31 -16.99
C LEU A 81 32.80 -6.75 -17.51
N GLY A 82 33.97 -7.33 -17.78
CA GLY A 82 34.08 -8.70 -18.27
C GLY A 82 33.50 -9.72 -17.30
N ALA A 83 33.82 -9.60 -16.00
CA ALA A 83 33.25 -10.44 -14.96
C ALA A 83 31.72 -10.28 -14.88
N LEU A 84 31.21 -9.04 -14.93
CA LEU A 84 29.77 -8.77 -14.91
C LEU A 84 29.03 -9.42 -16.09
N ILE A 85 29.60 -9.36 -17.30
CA ILE A 85 29.03 -10.00 -18.50
C ILE A 85 29.08 -11.53 -18.36
N ALA A 86 30.17 -12.08 -17.84
CA ALA A 86 30.30 -13.52 -17.61
C ALA A 86 29.25 -14.04 -16.62
N ASP A 87 29.04 -13.34 -15.50
CA ASP A 87 28.02 -13.68 -14.50
C ASP A 87 26.61 -13.67 -15.10
N HIS A 88 26.30 -12.66 -15.93
CA HIS A 88 25.00 -12.57 -16.62
C HIS A 88 24.80 -13.69 -17.65
N ASN A 89 25.87 -14.10 -18.35
CA ASN A 89 25.81 -15.19 -19.34
C ASN A 89 25.83 -16.59 -18.72
N SER A 90 26.11 -16.72 -17.44
CA SER A 90 26.01 -17.99 -16.71
C SER A 90 24.59 -18.55 -16.73
N SER A 91 24.45 -19.85 -16.42
CA SER A 91 23.13 -20.48 -16.31
C SER A 91 22.22 -19.76 -15.31
N LEU A 92 22.77 -19.22 -14.22
CA LEU A 92 22.02 -18.46 -13.21
C LEU A 92 21.63 -17.07 -13.74
N GLY A 93 22.55 -16.37 -14.43
CA GLY A 93 22.28 -15.06 -15.00
C GLY A 93 21.18 -15.06 -16.07
N LYS A 94 21.09 -16.13 -16.88
CA LYS A 94 20.04 -16.30 -17.90
C LYS A 94 18.62 -16.39 -17.32
N VAL A 95 18.49 -16.83 -16.07
CA VAL A 95 17.21 -16.95 -15.36
C VAL A 95 17.04 -15.92 -14.25
N ALA A 96 17.90 -14.90 -14.21
CA ALA A 96 17.89 -13.87 -13.19
C ALA A 96 16.51 -13.18 -13.08
N PRO A 97 16.03 -12.89 -11.85
CA PRO A 97 14.78 -12.15 -11.65
C PRO A 97 14.89 -10.72 -12.19
N PRO A 98 13.76 -10.02 -12.41
CA PRO A 98 13.74 -8.66 -12.93
C PRO A 98 14.64 -7.67 -12.16
N SER A 99 14.68 -7.74 -10.83
CA SER A 99 15.59 -6.93 -10.00
C SER A 99 17.07 -7.11 -10.36
N GLN A 100 17.53 -8.36 -10.46
CA GLN A 100 18.90 -8.71 -10.83
C GLN A 100 19.25 -8.31 -12.26
N ARG A 101 18.28 -8.34 -13.18
CA ARG A 101 18.47 -7.83 -14.54
C ARG A 101 18.70 -6.33 -14.55
N LEU A 102 17.95 -5.56 -13.74
CA LEU A 102 18.17 -4.13 -13.59
C LEU A 102 19.55 -3.84 -12.97
N ILE A 103 19.96 -4.59 -11.94
CA ILE A 103 21.30 -4.46 -11.33
C ILE A 103 22.39 -4.66 -12.39
N TYR A 104 22.31 -5.74 -13.16
CA TYR A 104 23.24 -5.98 -14.26
C TYR A 104 23.25 -4.82 -15.27
N HIS A 105 22.06 -4.35 -15.65
CA HIS A 105 21.89 -3.32 -16.66
C HIS A 105 22.54 -1.99 -16.26
N ILE A 106 22.27 -1.50 -15.05
CA ILE A 106 22.86 -0.27 -14.54
C ILE A 106 24.36 -0.44 -14.28
N ARG A 107 24.81 -1.55 -13.71
CA ARG A 107 26.24 -1.80 -13.49
C ARG A 107 27.03 -1.88 -14.81
N PHE A 108 26.42 -2.41 -15.87
CA PHE A 108 27.03 -2.37 -17.20
C PHE A 108 27.26 -0.92 -17.64
N ILE A 109 26.23 -0.07 -17.54
CA ILE A 109 26.31 1.34 -17.91
C ILE A 109 27.41 2.06 -17.11
N GLN A 110 27.53 1.75 -15.82
CA GLN A 110 28.52 2.35 -14.92
C GLN A 110 29.95 1.92 -15.25
N LEU A 111 30.18 0.65 -15.59
CA LEU A 111 31.52 0.07 -15.79
C LEU A 111 32.02 0.14 -17.23
N ALA A 112 31.14 0.33 -18.22
CA ALA A 112 31.53 0.34 -19.63
C ALA A 112 32.49 1.47 -20.02
N PRO A 113 32.35 2.72 -19.55
CA PRO A 113 33.27 3.80 -19.93
C PRO A 113 34.73 3.49 -19.58
N GLU A 114 35.01 3.10 -18.33
CA GLU A 114 36.36 2.74 -17.87
C GLU A 114 36.92 1.54 -18.66
N CYS A 115 36.08 0.56 -19.00
CA CYS A 115 36.52 -0.57 -19.81
C CYS A 115 36.83 -0.17 -21.26
N ILE A 116 36.07 0.75 -21.85
CA ILE A 116 36.30 1.25 -23.22
C ILE A 116 37.63 2.02 -23.29
N GLU A 117 37.94 2.83 -22.28
CA GLU A 117 39.20 3.60 -22.24
C GLU A 117 40.45 2.70 -22.09
N ALA A 118 40.30 1.55 -21.42
CA ALA A 118 41.39 0.60 -21.21
C ALA A 118 41.62 -0.38 -22.38
N LEU A 119 40.83 -0.28 -23.45
CA LEU A 119 40.88 -1.18 -24.61
C LEU A 119 41.67 -0.58 -25.77
N ASP A 120 42.41 -1.44 -26.47
CA ASP A 120 43.12 -1.08 -27.71
C ASP A 120 42.44 -1.65 -28.98
N ASP A 121 41.50 -2.60 -28.83
CA ASP A 121 40.80 -3.25 -29.94
C ASP A 121 39.63 -2.37 -30.43
N SER A 122 39.79 -1.76 -31.60
CA SER A 122 38.80 -0.85 -32.20
C SER A 122 37.44 -1.50 -32.48
N ALA A 123 37.40 -2.79 -32.81
CA ALA A 123 36.14 -3.50 -33.03
C ALA A 123 35.39 -3.70 -31.71
N LEU A 124 36.13 -4.00 -30.64
CA LEU A 124 35.58 -4.19 -29.29
C LEU A 124 35.12 -2.86 -28.67
N ILE A 125 35.90 -1.79 -28.85
CA ILE A 125 35.53 -0.43 -28.46
C ILE A 125 34.20 -0.04 -29.11
N ASN A 126 34.07 -0.25 -30.43
CA ASN A 126 32.84 0.07 -31.15
C ASN A 126 31.64 -0.76 -30.63
N ALA A 127 31.83 -2.07 -30.46
CA ALA A 127 30.78 -2.95 -29.95
C ALA A 127 30.31 -2.56 -28.54
N LEU A 128 31.24 -2.23 -27.62
CA LEU A 128 30.90 -1.77 -26.28
C LEU A 128 30.25 -0.39 -26.27
N THR A 129 30.68 0.52 -27.15
CA THR A 129 30.07 1.85 -27.30
C THR A 129 28.61 1.74 -27.74
N ILE A 130 28.34 0.91 -28.75
CA ILE A 130 26.97 0.63 -29.20
C ILE A 130 26.16 -0.04 -28.07
N GLY A 131 26.73 -1.03 -27.39
CA GLY A 131 26.06 -1.72 -26.29
C GLY A 131 25.74 -0.81 -25.10
N LEU A 132 26.64 0.12 -24.78
CA LEU A 132 26.43 1.14 -23.75
C LEU A 132 25.27 2.06 -24.13
N ALA A 133 25.27 2.62 -25.34
CA ALA A 133 24.21 3.51 -25.82
C ALA A 133 22.83 2.81 -25.81
N GLN A 134 22.77 1.57 -26.29
CA GLN A 134 21.54 0.76 -26.26
C GLN A 134 21.03 0.54 -24.83
N LYS A 135 21.92 0.24 -23.88
CA LYS A 135 21.53 0.04 -22.49
C LYS A 135 21.06 1.33 -21.84
N GLN A 136 21.72 2.45 -22.08
CA GLN A 136 21.25 3.75 -21.60
C GLN A 136 19.84 4.05 -22.10
N GLN A 137 19.57 3.83 -23.39
CA GLN A 137 18.24 4.03 -23.98
C GLN A 137 17.16 3.11 -23.36
N GLN A 138 17.51 1.88 -23.00
CA GLN A 138 16.58 0.88 -22.46
C GLN A 138 16.45 0.92 -20.93
N ALA A 139 17.20 1.77 -20.23
CA ALA A 139 17.30 1.70 -18.77
C ALA A 139 15.95 1.91 -18.07
N LEU A 140 15.14 2.86 -18.55
CA LEU A 140 13.81 3.11 -17.99
C LEU A 140 12.86 1.93 -18.23
N ASP A 141 12.91 1.29 -19.41
CA ASP A 141 12.10 0.11 -19.70
C ASP A 141 12.48 -1.07 -18.78
N VAL A 142 13.77 -1.28 -18.54
CA VAL A 142 14.25 -2.34 -17.64
C VAL A 142 13.85 -2.03 -16.19
N PHE A 143 13.88 -0.76 -15.78
CA PHE A 143 13.36 -0.33 -14.48
C PHE A 143 11.86 -0.61 -14.35
N THR A 144 11.06 -0.23 -15.34
CA THR A 144 9.61 -0.49 -15.37
C THR A 144 9.29 -1.98 -15.38
N GLN A 145 10.09 -2.80 -16.06
CA GLN A 145 9.96 -4.26 -16.00
C GLN A 145 10.26 -4.82 -14.60
N MET A 146 11.27 -4.30 -13.91
CA MET A 146 11.53 -4.64 -12.51
C MET A 146 10.33 -4.26 -11.65
N LEU A 147 9.88 -3.01 -11.74
CA LEU A 147 8.79 -2.48 -10.94
C LEU A 147 7.48 -3.28 -11.11
N THR A 148 7.18 -3.73 -12.34
CA THR A 148 5.91 -4.37 -12.66
C THR A 148 5.91 -5.90 -12.59
N ARG A 149 7.07 -6.54 -12.75
CA ARG A 149 7.21 -8.00 -12.87
C ARG A 149 7.94 -8.65 -11.70
N ASP A 150 8.68 -7.88 -10.89
CA ASP A 150 9.36 -8.45 -9.74
C ASP A 150 8.35 -8.88 -8.66
N LYS A 151 8.51 -10.10 -8.15
CA LYS A 151 7.60 -10.69 -7.16
C LYS A 151 7.67 -9.97 -5.82
N SER A 152 8.79 -9.29 -5.53
CA SER A 152 9.01 -8.53 -4.30
C SER A 152 8.07 -7.33 -4.19
N ILE A 153 7.69 -6.75 -5.34
CA ILE A 153 6.79 -5.60 -5.41
C ILE A 153 5.37 -6.04 -5.75
N ASN A 154 5.19 -6.82 -6.83
CA ASN A 154 3.87 -7.09 -7.40
C ASN A 154 2.93 -7.76 -6.38
N LYS A 155 3.44 -8.70 -5.58
CA LYS A 155 2.63 -9.37 -4.54
C LYS A 155 2.01 -8.42 -3.50
N ARG A 156 2.57 -7.23 -3.33
CA ARG A 156 2.14 -6.23 -2.34
C ARG A 156 1.28 -5.12 -2.92
N LEU A 157 1.20 -5.03 -4.25
CA LEU A 157 0.27 -4.13 -4.94
C LEU A 157 -1.16 -4.68 -4.97
N PHE A 158 -1.35 -5.98 -4.76
CA PHE A 158 -2.68 -6.57 -4.59
C PHE A 158 -3.30 -6.15 -3.24
N ILE A 159 -4.60 -5.87 -3.26
CA ILE A 159 -5.40 -5.73 -2.03
C ILE A 159 -5.33 -7.04 -1.25
N GLY A 160 -4.87 -6.96 0.00
CA GLY A 160 -4.73 -8.13 0.88
C GLY A 160 -6.06 -8.69 1.39
N TYR A 161 -5.99 -9.83 2.08
CA TYR A 161 -7.10 -10.37 2.87
C TYR A 161 -7.25 -9.66 4.22
N ASP A 162 -6.14 -9.20 4.81
CA ASP A 162 -6.13 -8.54 6.11
C ASP A 162 -6.14 -7.02 5.98
N SER A 163 -6.85 -6.36 6.90
CA SER A 163 -6.91 -4.91 7.01
C SER A 163 -5.84 -4.40 7.98
N LEU A 164 -5.40 -3.15 7.78
CA LEU A 164 -4.45 -2.48 8.65
C LEU A 164 -5.05 -2.26 10.03
N THR A 165 -4.32 -2.61 11.08
CA THR A 165 -4.77 -2.45 12.47
C THR A 165 -4.36 -1.08 12.98
N LEU A 166 -5.20 -0.41 13.78
CA LEU A 166 -4.96 0.95 14.25
C LEU A 166 -3.59 1.13 14.95
N ASP A 167 -3.17 0.15 15.74
CA ASP A 167 -1.90 0.13 16.48
C ASP A 167 -0.67 -0.14 15.59
N LYS A 168 -0.86 -0.76 14.42
CA LYS A 168 0.22 -1.10 13.47
C LYS A 168 0.43 -0.08 12.36
N MET A 169 -0.36 0.99 12.29
CA MET A 169 -0.25 2.03 11.26
C MET A 169 1.09 2.78 11.24
N GLN A 170 1.88 2.68 12.32
CA GLN A 170 3.23 3.26 12.42
C GLN A 170 4.35 2.24 12.14
N HIS A 171 4.06 0.93 12.24
CA HIS A 171 5.06 -0.12 12.17
C HIS A 171 5.56 -0.31 10.75
N GLY A 172 6.88 -0.31 10.55
CA GLY A 172 7.49 -0.54 9.24
C GLY A 172 7.27 0.60 8.22
N ARG A 173 6.61 1.70 8.64
CA ARG A 173 6.24 2.78 7.73
C ARG A 173 7.44 3.61 7.30
N LEU A 174 8.32 3.99 8.22
CA LEU A 174 9.48 4.82 7.86
C LEU A 174 10.42 4.06 6.91
N GLU A 175 10.55 2.76 7.13
CA GLU A 175 11.29 1.84 6.27
C GLU A 175 10.65 1.77 4.89
N PHE A 176 9.32 1.65 4.81
CA PHE A 176 8.59 1.65 3.55
C PHE A 176 8.70 2.99 2.80
N GLU A 177 8.52 4.12 3.50
CA GLU A 177 8.71 5.47 2.94
C GLU A 177 10.13 5.66 2.40
N SER A 178 11.15 5.19 3.14
CA SER A 178 12.54 5.21 2.69
C SER A 178 12.77 4.35 1.45
N ALA A 179 12.18 3.13 1.41
CA ALA A 179 12.29 2.25 0.27
C ALA A 179 11.64 2.86 -0.98
N LEU A 180 10.46 3.48 -0.82
CA LEU A 180 9.75 4.19 -1.88
C LEU A 180 10.56 5.39 -2.40
N SER A 181 11.16 6.17 -1.49
CA SER A 181 12.06 7.27 -1.84
C SER A 181 13.29 6.79 -2.62
N ARG A 182 13.90 5.67 -2.24
CA ARG A 182 15.03 5.07 -2.97
C ARG A 182 14.66 4.65 -4.39
N LEU A 183 13.53 3.97 -4.56
CA LEU A 183 13.07 3.56 -5.90
C LEU A 183 12.75 4.77 -6.80
N ASN A 184 12.10 5.81 -6.24
CA ASN A 184 11.89 7.07 -6.96
C ASN A 184 13.22 7.75 -7.31
N GLY A 185 14.19 7.77 -6.40
CA GLY A 185 15.53 8.29 -6.67
C GLY A 185 16.20 7.56 -7.84
N ILE A 186 16.16 6.23 -7.87
CA ILE A 186 16.68 5.44 -8.99
C ILE A 186 15.95 5.79 -10.29
N LYS A 187 14.61 5.87 -10.30
CA LYS A 187 13.82 6.27 -11.48
C LYS A 187 14.27 7.63 -12.01
N GLN A 188 14.39 8.63 -11.12
CA GLN A 188 14.79 9.99 -11.49
C GLN A 188 16.22 10.05 -12.03
N GLN A 189 17.16 9.36 -11.38
CA GLN A 189 18.56 9.30 -11.85
C GLN A 189 18.70 8.59 -13.20
N ILE A 190 17.84 7.61 -13.50
CA ILE A 190 17.78 6.99 -14.84
C ILE A 190 17.28 8.01 -15.87
N ILE A 191 16.22 8.77 -15.55
CA ILE A 191 15.64 9.79 -16.43
C ILE A 191 16.65 10.92 -16.71
N SER A 192 17.35 11.40 -15.67
CA SER A 192 18.38 12.44 -15.80
C SER A 192 19.72 11.94 -16.36
N GLN A 193 19.85 10.62 -16.58
CA GLN A 193 21.08 9.96 -17.03
C GLN A 193 22.28 10.13 -16.07
N ASP A 194 22.01 10.31 -14.77
CA ASP A 194 23.02 10.41 -13.71
C ASP A 194 23.56 9.03 -13.30
N TRP A 195 24.02 8.24 -14.28
CA TRP A 195 24.31 6.81 -14.12
C TRP A 195 25.26 6.49 -12.96
N GLN A 196 26.28 7.32 -12.75
CA GLN A 196 27.28 7.12 -11.70
C GLN A 196 26.75 7.40 -10.29
N GLN A 197 25.61 8.09 -10.16
CA GLN A 197 24.97 8.37 -8.88
C GLN A 197 23.98 7.29 -8.44
N ILE A 198 23.65 6.33 -9.34
CA ILE A 198 22.67 5.28 -9.05
C ILE A 198 23.30 4.22 -8.12
N ALA A 199 22.88 4.24 -6.85
CA ALA A 199 23.27 3.26 -5.84
C ALA A 199 22.51 1.91 -6.01
N ILE A 200 22.75 1.22 -7.13
CA ILE A 200 21.97 0.04 -7.52
C ILE A 200 22.28 -1.22 -6.69
N GLN A 201 23.43 -1.26 -6.00
CA GLN A 201 23.83 -2.38 -5.15
C GLN A 201 22.86 -2.64 -3.98
N ASP A 202 22.17 -1.60 -3.50
CA ASP A 202 21.24 -1.70 -2.37
C ASP A 202 19.80 -2.02 -2.80
N LEU A 203 19.58 -2.29 -4.10
CA LEU A 203 18.25 -2.53 -4.65
C LEU A 203 17.59 -3.73 -3.97
N GLU A 204 18.27 -4.86 -3.80
CA GLU A 204 17.68 -6.05 -3.19
C GLU A 204 17.24 -5.82 -1.74
N GLN A 205 18.01 -5.05 -0.97
CA GLN A 205 17.61 -4.66 0.39
C GLN A 205 16.37 -3.76 0.35
N THR A 206 16.31 -2.84 -0.60
CA THR A 206 15.14 -1.97 -0.82
C THR A 206 13.91 -2.80 -1.17
N LEU A 207 14.04 -3.76 -2.09
CA LEU A 207 12.94 -4.64 -2.49
C LEU A 207 12.52 -5.63 -1.40
N ALA A 208 13.45 -6.03 -0.53
CA ALA A 208 13.11 -6.85 0.64
C ALA A 208 12.17 -6.11 1.60
N ILE A 209 12.27 -4.78 1.74
CA ILE A 209 11.32 -3.99 2.53
C ILE A 209 9.92 -4.10 1.91
N PHE A 210 9.78 -3.88 0.60
CA PHE A 210 8.50 -4.09 -0.08
C PHE A 210 7.98 -5.51 0.17
N HIS A 211 8.79 -6.53 -0.06
CA HIS A 211 8.37 -7.92 0.09
C HIS A 211 7.86 -8.27 1.50
N HIS A 212 8.49 -7.77 2.56
CA HIS A 212 8.16 -8.16 3.93
C HIS A 212 7.14 -7.25 4.62
N GLN A 213 7.06 -5.97 4.25
CA GLN A 213 6.18 -5.02 4.91
C GLN A 213 4.73 -5.17 4.42
N PRO A 214 3.76 -5.47 5.31
CA PRO A 214 2.36 -5.64 4.92
C PRO A 214 1.60 -4.31 4.81
N LEU A 215 2.24 -3.18 5.13
CA LEU A 215 1.61 -1.87 5.25
C LEU A 215 0.83 -1.49 3.98
N LEU A 216 1.43 -1.66 2.80
CA LEU A 216 0.81 -1.24 1.53
C LEU A 216 -0.46 -2.03 1.23
N ASN A 217 -0.40 -3.36 1.20
CA ASN A 217 -1.56 -4.18 0.86
C ASN A 217 -2.68 -4.09 1.91
N GLN A 218 -2.32 -3.93 3.19
CA GLN A 218 -3.27 -3.70 4.27
C GLN A 218 -3.92 -2.31 4.17
N TYR A 219 -3.16 -1.26 3.83
CA TYR A 219 -3.68 0.08 3.57
C TYR A 219 -4.68 0.08 2.41
N LEU A 220 -4.33 -0.56 1.28
CA LEU A 220 -5.19 -0.66 0.10
C LEU A 220 -6.52 -1.32 0.43
N ARG A 221 -6.51 -2.42 1.20
CA ARG A 221 -7.72 -3.07 1.71
C ARG A 221 -8.51 -2.15 2.62
N SER A 222 -7.85 -1.60 3.64
CA SER A 222 -8.49 -0.75 4.65
C SER A 222 -9.18 0.46 4.05
N LEU A 223 -8.55 1.13 3.08
CA LEU A 223 -9.13 2.25 2.36
C LEU A 223 -10.36 1.81 1.55
N SER A 224 -10.23 0.76 0.74
CA SER A 224 -11.29 0.26 -0.13
C SER A 224 -12.52 -0.20 0.67
N LEU A 225 -12.30 -0.99 1.73
CA LEU A 225 -13.36 -1.45 2.61
C LEU A 225 -14.02 -0.28 3.33
N SER A 226 -13.24 0.70 3.80
CA SER A 226 -13.79 1.86 4.50
C SER A 226 -14.62 2.78 3.61
N VAL A 227 -14.24 2.94 2.33
CA VAL A 227 -15.06 3.68 1.36
C VAL A 227 -16.37 2.94 1.11
N PHE A 228 -16.31 1.62 0.94
CA PHE A 228 -17.46 0.77 0.73
C PHE A 228 -18.43 0.82 1.92
N GLU A 229 -17.98 0.43 3.11
CA GLU A 229 -18.79 0.37 4.33
C GLU A 229 -19.42 1.72 4.67
N LEU A 230 -18.66 2.81 4.56
CA LEU A 230 -19.19 4.13 4.87
C LEU A 230 -20.24 4.60 3.85
N ARG A 231 -20.12 4.21 2.58
CA ARG A 231 -21.14 4.48 1.56
C ARG A 231 -22.42 3.73 1.89
N GLU A 232 -22.34 2.41 2.06
CA GLU A 232 -23.50 1.55 2.36
C GLU A 232 -24.18 2.02 3.65
N LEU A 233 -23.40 2.28 4.70
CA LEU A 233 -23.92 2.77 5.97
C LEU A 233 -24.60 4.13 5.83
N ASN A 234 -24.03 5.05 5.05
CA ASN A 234 -24.66 6.34 4.81
C ASN A 234 -26.01 6.17 4.11
N ASP A 235 -26.09 5.33 3.07
CA ASP A 235 -27.35 5.06 2.36
C ASP A 235 -28.42 4.51 3.30
N TYR A 236 -28.06 3.48 4.08
CA TYR A 236 -28.90 2.91 5.13
C TYR A 236 -29.37 3.97 6.15
N LEU A 237 -28.46 4.76 6.71
CA LEU A 237 -28.79 5.77 7.72
C LEU A 237 -29.73 6.86 7.20
N PHE A 238 -29.55 7.30 5.96
CA PHE A 238 -30.43 8.30 5.35
C PHE A 238 -31.81 7.71 4.99
N GLN A 239 -31.87 6.45 4.55
CA GLN A 239 -33.12 5.74 4.29
C GLN A 239 -33.95 5.55 5.56
N HIS A 240 -33.31 5.21 6.68
CA HIS A 240 -33.98 4.91 7.95
C HIS A 240 -34.02 6.08 8.94
N GLN A 241 -33.70 7.30 8.51
CA GLN A 241 -33.61 8.46 9.41
C GLN A 241 -34.90 8.76 10.18
N ALA A 242 -36.07 8.40 9.64
CA ALA A 242 -37.37 8.58 10.28
C ALA A 242 -37.60 7.64 11.48
N ARG A 243 -36.83 6.55 11.60
CA ARG A 243 -36.87 5.62 12.75
C ARG A 243 -36.23 6.21 14.00
N VAL A 244 -35.46 7.29 13.86
CA VAL A 244 -34.86 7.99 14.99
C VAL A 244 -35.91 8.90 15.62
N LEU A 245 -36.54 8.40 16.69
CA LEU A 245 -37.60 9.11 17.38
C LEU A 245 -36.99 10.15 18.32
N CYS A 246 -37.21 11.43 18.02
CA CYS A 246 -36.91 12.51 18.95
C CYS A 246 -38.18 12.94 19.68
N ARG A 247 -38.22 12.89 21.02
CA ARG A 247 -39.34 13.46 21.79
C ARG A 247 -39.01 14.89 22.23
N PRO A 248 -39.92 15.87 22.04
CA PRO A 248 -39.74 17.20 22.62
C PRO A 248 -39.70 17.09 24.15
N SER A 249 -38.78 17.82 24.78
CA SER A 249 -38.67 18.02 26.24
C SER A 249 -38.02 16.92 27.10
N HIS A 250 -37.70 15.72 26.57
CA HIS A 250 -36.92 14.72 27.34
C HIS A 250 -35.99 13.86 26.44
N VAL A 251 -34.77 13.60 26.93
CA VAL A 251 -33.88 12.62 26.30
C VAL A 251 -34.48 11.23 26.46
N ASN A 252 -34.94 10.62 25.37
CA ASN A 252 -35.40 9.24 25.40
C ASN A 252 -34.21 8.26 25.33
N GLN A 253 -34.45 7.00 25.70
CA GLN A 253 -33.41 5.97 25.74
C GLN A 253 -32.71 5.79 24.37
N GLN A 254 -33.46 5.84 23.27
CA GLN A 254 -32.91 5.73 21.91
C GLN A 254 -31.92 6.87 21.59
N GLN A 255 -32.26 8.10 21.95
CA GLN A 255 -31.39 9.28 21.79
C GLN A 255 -30.12 9.17 22.64
N ALA A 256 -30.23 8.70 23.89
CA ALA A 256 -29.07 8.50 24.76
C ALA A 256 -28.14 7.43 24.18
N ILE A 257 -28.69 6.33 23.68
CA ILE A 257 -27.89 5.26 23.06
C ILE A 257 -27.23 5.78 21.77
N LEU A 258 -27.95 6.46 20.86
CA LEU A 258 -27.34 7.03 19.65
C LEU A 258 -26.22 8.04 19.96
N GLN A 259 -26.38 8.87 21.00
CA GLN A 259 -25.31 9.75 21.44
C GLN A 259 -24.10 8.96 21.95
N ASN A 260 -24.31 7.89 22.72
CA ASN A 260 -23.24 7.00 23.14
C ASN A 260 -22.56 6.31 21.95
N VAL A 261 -23.34 5.89 20.95
CA VAL A 261 -22.84 5.31 19.69
C VAL A 261 -21.92 6.30 18.98
N PHE A 262 -22.37 7.55 18.83
CA PHE A 262 -21.57 8.61 18.22
C PHE A 262 -20.24 8.86 18.96
N HIS A 263 -20.25 9.01 20.28
CA HIS A 263 -19.02 9.36 21.02
C HIS A 263 -18.07 8.17 21.15
N LYS A 264 -18.55 7.00 21.55
CA LYS A 264 -17.68 5.85 21.88
C LYS A 264 -17.24 5.05 20.66
N TYR A 265 -18.03 5.03 19.59
CA TYR A 265 -17.78 4.15 18.45
C TYR A 265 -17.43 4.96 17.22
N TYR A 266 -18.26 5.95 16.85
CA TYR A 266 -17.90 6.80 15.72
C TYR A 266 -16.67 7.67 16.01
N LEU A 267 -16.71 8.57 16.99
CA LEU A 267 -15.58 9.51 17.22
C LEU A 267 -14.31 8.79 17.69
N ALA A 268 -14.41 7.97 18.73
CA ALA A 268 -13.23 7.37 19.36
C ALA A 268 -12.62 6.19 18.57
N GLN A 269 -13.38 5.53 17.70
CA GLN A 269 -12.90 4.34 16.97
C GLN A 269 -12.94 4.55 15.46
N THR A 270 -14.12 4.64 14.85
CA THR A 270 -14.26 4.70 13.38
C THR A 270 -13.60 5.94 12.80
N GLN A 271 -13.91 7.15 13.28
CA GLN A 271 -13.34 8.39 12.81
C GLN A 271 -11.84 8.47 13.08
N ALA A 272 -11.38 7.99 14.25
CA ALA A 272 -9.96 7.88 14.56
C ALA A 272 -9.23 6.98 13.54
N TYR A 273 -9.81 5.82 13.21
CA TYR A 273 -9.30 4.89 12.20
C TYR A 273 -9.23 5.53 10.81
N LEU A 274 -10.31 6.16 10.35
CA LEU A 274 -10.34 6.86 9.06
C LEU A 274 -9.37 8.04 9.00
N SER A 275 -9.16 8.74 10.12
CA SER A 275 -8.18 9.81 10.20
C SER A 275 -6.76 9.29 10.00
N GLN A 276 -6.43 8.13 10.54
CA GLN A 276 -5.11 7.54 10.36
C GLN A 276 -4.91 7.03 8.93
N LEU A 277 -5.93 6.45 8.29
CA LEU A 277 -5.86 6.12 6.86
C LEU A 277 -5.58 7.37 6.02
N ASN A 278 -6.26 8.48 6.31
CA ASN A 278 -6.05 9.74 5.60
C ASN A 278 -4.64 10.33 5.87
N GLN A 279 -4.07 10.12 7.06
CA GLN A 279 -2.68 10.49 7.34
C GLN A 279 -1.68 9.66 6.53
N LEU A 280 -1.92 8.36 6.37
CA LEU A 280 -1.09 7.50 5.51
C LEU A 280 -1.19 7.91 4.04
N HIS A 281 -2.40 8.23 3.57
CA HIS A 281 -2.63 8.75 2.22
C HIS A 281 -1.70 9.93 1.92
N TYR A 282 -1.67 10.96 2.77
CA TYR A 282 -0.84 12.14 2.51
C TYR A 282 0.66 11.87 2.43
N ARG A 283 1.16 10.79 3.06
CA ARG A 283 2.58 10.44 3.00
C ARG A 283 2.93 9.60 1.79
N LEU A 284 1.99 8.76 1.35
CA LEU A 284 2.23 7.78 0.29
C LEU A 284 1.73 8.24 -1.07
N SER A 285 0.79 9.19 -1.12
CA SER A 285 0.08 9.61 -2.34
C SER A 285 1.03 10.01 -3.47
N GLU A 286 1.86 11.04 -3.26
CA GLU A 286 2.76 11.55 -4.29
C GLU A 286 3.87 10.53 -4.63
N PRO A 287 4.60 9.94 -3.67
CA PRO A 287 5.67 9.01 -4.00
C PRO A 287 5.19 7.72 -4.70
N MET A 288 3.97 7.24 -4.39
CA MET A 288 3.39 6.10 -5.10
C MET A 288 3.01 6.45 -6.54
N GLN A 289 2.37 7.61 -6.76
CA GLN A 289 2.02 8.07 -8.11
C GLN A 289 3.28 8.27 -8.96
N GLN A 290 4.30 8.94 -8.43
CA GLN A 290 5.58 9.15 -9.14
C GLN A 290 6.27 7.83 -9.51
N LEU A 291 6.26 6.85 -8.61
CA LEU A 291 6.93 5.58 -8.86
C LEU A 291 6.27 4.82 -10.02
N PHE A 292 4.94 4.80 -10.06
CA PHE A 292 4.15 4.02 -11.02
C PHE A 292 3.61 4.81 -12.22
N GLU A 293 3.95 6.09 -12.34
CA GLU A 293 3.69 6.90 -13.54
C GLU A 293 4.27 6.23 -14.79
N ASP A 294 3.49 6.24 -15.87
CA ASP A 294 3.74 5.61 -17.17
C ASP A 294 3.92 4.08 -17.12
N THR A 295 3.39 3.43 -16.08
CA THR A 295 3.37 1.97 -15.96
C THR A 295 1.96 1.41 -16.18
N ILE A 296 1.88 0.09 -16.40
CA ILE A 296 0.61 -0.64 -16.48
C ILE A 296 -0.24 -0.55 -15.20
N TYR A 297 0.34 -0.11 -14.07
CA TYR A 297 -0.35 0.02 -12.79
C TYR A 297 -0.76 1.46 -12.48
N GLN A 298 -0.48 2.43 -13.36
CA GLN A 298 -0.77 3.84 -13.12
C GLN A 298 -2.23 4.09 -12.76
N ASP A 299 -3.18 3.57 -13.53
CA ASP A 299 -4.61 3.76 -13.26
C ASP A 299 -5.04 3.16 -11.92
N TYR A 300 -4.53 1.97 -11.59
CA TYR A 300 -4.80 1.33 -10.32
C TYR A 300 -4.22 2.14 -9.15
N VAL A 301 -2.99 2.64 -9.27
CA VAL A 301 -2.36 3.49 -8.27
C VAL A 301 -3.12 4.80 -8.13
N ASN A 302 -3.51 5.44 -9.23
CA ASN A 302 -4.29 6.67 -9.23
C ASN A 302 -5.65 6.47 -8.54
N ALA A 303 -6.33 5.34 -8.77
CA ALA A 303 -7.59 5.04 -8.09
C ALA A 303 -7.45 4.98 -6.55
N HIS A 304 -6.28 4.62 -6.03
CA HIS A 304 -6.03 4.47 -4.59
C HIS A 304 -5.29 5.64 -3.94
N PHE A 305 -4.56 6.44 -4.71
CA PHE A 305 -3.62 7.44 -4.20
C PHE A 305 -3.76 8.83 -4.81
N ALA A 306 -4.50 9.02 -5.90
CA ALA A 306 -4.75 10.35 -6.42
C ALA A 306 -5.76 11.13 -5.56
N ASP A 307 -5.78 12.45 -5.73
CA ASP A 307 -6.77 13.36 -5.11
C ASP A 307 -7.81 13.86 -6.13
N ASN A 308 -8.03 13.13 -7.23
CA ASN A 308 -9.09 13.41 -8.19
C ASN A 308 -10.47 12.92 -7.68
N ASP A 309 -11.55 13.32 -8.36
CA ASP A 309 -12.93 13.07 -7.91
C ASP A 309 -13.36 11.60 -7.90
N ASP A 310 -12.68 10.77 -8.70
CA ASP A 310 -12.96 9.34 -8.88
C ASP A 310 -12.06 8.44 -8.00
N ALA A 311 -11.05 9.01 -7.33
CA ALA A 311 -10.12 8.27 -6.48
C ALA A 311 -10.71 7.98 -5.09
N LEU A 312 -10.41 6.80 -4.56
CA LEU A 312 -10.90 6.31 -3.26
C LEU A 312 -10.64 7.28 -2.09
N PRO A 313 -9.48 7.96 -1.96
CA PRO A 313 -9.27 8.95 -0.90
C PRO A 313 -10.27 10.11 -0.94
N THR A 314 -10.62 10.60 -2.13
CA THR A 314 -11.63 11.64 -2.31
C THR A 314 -13.03 11.12 -2.00
N HIS A 315 -13.35 9.89 -2.44
CA HIS A 315 -14.59 9.21 -2.05
C HIS A 315 -14.70 9.06 -0.53
N LEU A 316 -13.64 8.67 0.16
CA LEU A 316 -13.61 8.55 1.62
C LEU A 316 -13.93 9.90 2.28
N LYS A 317 -13.21 10.96 1.88
CA LYS A 317 -13.45 12.33 2.39
C LYS A 317 -14.90 12.77 2.17
N ARG A 318 -15.49 12.47 1.00
CA ARG A 318 -16.89 12.79 0.67
C ARG A 318 -17.88 12.01 1.55
N GLN A 319 -17.67 10.71 1.73
CA GLN A 319 -18.53 9.87 2.57
C GLN A 319 -18.41 10.21 4.06
N MET A 320 -17.23 10.57 4.55
CA MET A 320 -17.05 11.09 5.91
C MET A 320 -17.85 12.39 6.14
N LYS A 321 -17.80 13.33 5.19
CA LYS A 321 -18.60 14.56 5.26
C LYS A 321 -20.09 14.27 5.27
N ARG A 322 -20.56 13.35 4.41
CA ARG A 322 -21.96 12.90 4.36
C ARG A 322 -22.40 12.27 5.69
N HIS A 323 -21.54 11.48 6.30
CA HIS A 323 -21.82 10.82 7.58
C HIS A 323 -21.92 11.82 8.73
N VAL A 324 -20.99 12.78 8.81
CA VAL A 324 -21.06 13.88 9.78
C VAL A 324 -22.31 14.73 9.57
N LYS A 325 -22.76 14.91 8.32
CA LYS A 325 -24.02 15.62 8.02
C LYS A 325 -25.23 14.89 8.61
N TRP A 326 -25.27 13.56 8.55
CA TRP A 326 -26.33 12.77 9.18
C TRP A 326 -26.34 12.97 10.71
N TRP A 327 -25.19 12.87 11.37
CA TRP A 327 -25.07 13.11 12.81
C TRP A 327 -25.47 14.54 13.22
N LYS A 328 -25.07 15.55 12.43
CA LYS A 328 -25.50 16.94 12.65
C LYS A 328 -27.02 17.07 12.54
N ALA A 329 -27.64 16.48 11.53
CA ALA A 329 -29.09 16.49 11.36
C ALA A 329 -29.81 15.80 12.52
N PHE A 330 -29.32 14.65 12.98
CA PHE A 330 -29.82 13.97 14.17
C PHE A 330 -29.82 14.88 15.40
N ARG A 331 -28.69 15.53 15.68
CA ARG A 331 -28.56 16.41 16.84
C ARG A 331 -29.51 17.61 16.78
N THR A 332 -29.66 18.22 15.61
CA THR A 332 -30.62 19.31 15.40
C THR A 332 -32.06 18.83 15.62
N ARG A 333 -32.47 17.69 15.03
CA ARG A 333 -33.83 17.14 15.21
C ARG A 333 -34.14 16.80 16.67
N CYS A 334 -33.14 16.35 17.42
CA CYS A 334 -33.31 15.94 18.82
C CYS A 334 -32.97 17.05 19.83
N ASN A 335 -32.73 18.29 19.39
CA ASN A 335 -32.37 19.43 20.22
C ASN A 335 -31.20 19.16 21.19
N ILE A 336 -30.17 18.43 20.73
CA ILE A 336 -29.01 18.07 21.52
C ILE A 336 -27.98 19.23 21.46
N PRO A 337 -27.60 19.85 22.59
CA PRO A 337 -26.69 21.00 22.61
C PRO A 337 -25.31 20.66 22.04
N GLN A 338 -24.69 21.55 21.26
CA GLN A 338 -23.32 21.39 20.73
C GLN A 338 -22.31 21.10 21.87
N PRO A 339 -21.33 20.17 21.69
CA PRO A 339 -20.27 20.06 22.66
C PRO A 339 -19.54 21.41 22.72
N GLN A 340 -19.36 21.94 23.93
CA GLN A 340 -18.60 23.16 24.13
C GLN A 340 -17.17 22.92 23.59
N ARG A 341 -16.67 23.80 22.72
CA ARG A 341 -15.25 23.75 22.34
C ARG A 341 -14.45 23.92 23.64
N PRO A 342 -13.43 23.09 23.91
CA PRO A 342 -12.51 23.40 24.99
C PRO A 342 -11.94 24.79 24.71
N THR A 343 -12.17 25.71 25.64
CA THR A 343 -11.51 27.01 25.67
C THR A 343 -10.01 26.73 25.64
N LYS A 344 -9.34 27.26 24.61
CA LYS A 344 -7.88 27.15 24.43
C LYS A 344 -7.13 27.70 25.63
#